data_AF-A0A7V1SPV3-F1
#
_entry.id   AF-A0A7V1SPV3-F1
#
_cell.length_a   1.000
_cell.length_b   1.000
_cell.length_c   1.000
_cell.angle_alpha   90.00
_cell.angle_beta   90.00
_cell.angle_gamma   90.00
#
_symmetry.space_group_name_H-M   'P 1'
#
loop_
_entity.id
_entity.type
_entity.pdbx_description
1 polymer ?
#
loop_
_entity_poly.entity_id
_entity_poly.type
_entity_poly.pdbx_seq_one_letter_code
_entity_poly.pdbx_strand_id
1 'polypeptide(L)' 'MSALSNRINNLSESQTIKMAKMGRELAAKGVDVISLSFGEPDFHTPEYVKDAAKTA' A
#
# COMPACT_ATOMS: atom_id res chain seq x y z
N MET A 1 -16.22 -1.42 -26.89
CA MET A 1 -16.79 -2.00 -25.65
C MET A 1 -15.64 -2.17 -24.68
N SER A 2 -15.77 -1.66 -23.46
CA SER A 2 -14.75 -1.84 -22.42
C SER A 2 -14.49 -3.34 -22.22
N ALA A 3 -13.23 -3.76 -22.29
CA ALA A 3 -12.82 -5.16 -22.09
C ALA A 3 -13.07 -5.65 -20.64
N LEU A 4 -13.52 -4.77 -19.75
CA LEU A 4 -13.72 -5.04 -18.33
C LEU A 4 -15.18 -5.38 -18.03
N SER A 5 -15.37 -6.42 -17.21
CA SER A 5 -16.68 -6.82 -16.71
C SER A 5 -17.39 -5.70 -15.94
N ASN A 6 -18.72 -5.65 -16.02
CA ASN A 6 -19.56 -4.66 -15.32
C ASN A 6 -19.34 -4.65 -13.80
N ARG A 7 -18.96 -5.80 -13.21
CA ARG A 7 -18.64 -5.91 -11.78
C ARG A 7 -17.48 -4.99 -11.39
N ILE A 8 -16.42 -4.94 -12.20
CA ILE A 8 -15.24 -4.11 -11.94
C ILE A 8 -15.59 -2.63 -12.14
N ASN A 9 -16.38 -2.30 -13.15
CA ASN A 9 -16.79 -0.91 -13.42
C ASN A 9 -17.68 -0.33 -12.30
N ASN A 10 -18.38 -1.19 -11.55
CA ASN A 10 -19.24 -0.79 -10.44
C ASN A 10 -18.53 -0.80 -9.07
N LEU A 11 -17.26 -1.20 -9.00
CA LEU A 11 -16.48 -1.08 -7.77
C LEU A 11 -16.11 0.39 -7.55
N SER A 12 -16.51 0.94 -6.40
CA SER A 12 -16.11 2.27 -5.98
C SER A 12 -14.61 2.30 -5.65
N GLU A 13 -13.99 3.46 -5.87
CA GLU A 13 -12.59 3.67 -5.50
C GLU A 13 -12.41 3.48 -3.99
N SER A 14 -11.46 2.62 -3.61
CA SER A 14 -11.14 2.38 -2.20
C SER A 14 -10.61 3.66 -1.55
N GLN A 15 -11.35 4.17 -0.56
CA GLN A 15 -10.98 5.36 0.18
C GLN A 15 -9.64 5.18 0.91
N THR A 16 -9.37 3.97 1.42
CA THR A 16 -8.11 3.62 2.07
C THR A 16 -6.92 3.73 1.12
N ILE A 17 -7.07 3.24 -0.12
CA ILE A 17 -6.00 3.31 -1.13
C ILE A 17 -5.75 4.76 -1.54
N LYS A 18 -6.82 5.55 -1.69
CA LYS A 18 -6.73 6.98 -2.03
C LYS A 18 -5.99 7.77 -0.95
N MET A 19 -6.31 7.55 0.33
CA MET A 19 -5.61 8.19 1.44
C MET A 19 -4.12 7.80 1.49
N ALA A 20 -3.79 6.51 1.33
CA ALA A 20 -2.40 6.05 1.30
C ALA A 20 -1.61 6.63 0.12
N LYS A 21 -2.26 6.81 -1.04
CA LYS A 21 -1.64 7.47 -2.21
C LYS A 21 -1.36 8.95 -1.91
N MET A 22 -2.34 9.68 -1.37
CA MET A 22 -2.19 11.09 -1.02
C MET A 22 -1.08 11.32 0.02
N GLY A 23 -1.00 10.48 1.06
CA GLY A 23 0.07 10.56 2.06
C GLY A 23 1.47 10.40 1.45
N ARG A 24 1.64 9.43 0.53
CA ARG A 24 2.89 9.24 -0.20
C ARG A 24 3.24 10.41 -1.13
N GLU A 25 2.25 10.97 -1.82
CA GLU A 25 2.46 12.14 -2.69
C GLU A 25 2.86 13.40 -1.91
N LEU A 26 2.27 13.61 -0.73
CA LEU A 26 2.63 14.72 0.16
C LEU A 26 4.03 14.55 0.74
N ALA A 27 4.38 13.33 1.18
CA ALA A 27 5.73 13.00 1.62
C ALA A 27 6.78 13.24 0.51
N ALA A 28 6.47 12.85 -0.73
CA ALA A 28 7.34 13.08 -1.89
C ALA A 28 7.52 14.56 -2.24
N LYS A 29 6.56 15.42 -1.88
CA LYS A 29 6.64 16.88 -2.02
C LYS A 29 7.39 17.56 -0.87
N GLY A 30 7.92 16.79 0.08
CA GLY A 30 8.66 17.29 1.23
C GLY A 30 7.78 17.75 2.39
N VAL A 31 6.48 17.41 2.39
CA VAL A 31 5.61 17.62 3.56
C VAL A 31 5.89 16.51 4.56
N ASP A 32 6.08 16.86 5.83
CA ASP A 32 6.20 15.88 6.91
C ASP A 32 4.85 15.21 7.17
N VAL A 33 4.72 13.94 6.78
CA VAL A 33 3.47 13.16 6.84
C VAL A 33 3.67 11.99 7.80
N ILE A 34 3.03 12.05 8.96
CA ILE A 34 3.00 10.94 9.92
C ILE A 34 1.84 10.01 9.55
N SER A 35 2.17 8.85 8.98
CA SER A 35 1.17 7.84 8.61
C SER A 35 0.79 7.00 9.83
N LEU A 36 -0.34 7.33 10.46
CA LEU A 36 -0.95 6.53 11.55
C LEU A 36 -2.02 5.54 11.03
N SER A 37 -2.07 5.33 9.71
CA SER A 37 -3.11 4.56 9.04
C SER A 37 -2.74 3.09 8.79
N PHE A 38 -1.46 2.72 8.95
CA PHE A 38 -0.99 1.36 8.77
C PHE A 38 -1.02 0.61 10.10
N GLY A 39 -1.71 -0.54 10.13
CA GLY A 39 -1.74 -1.45 11.27
C GLY A 39 -0.64 -2.52 11.22
N GLU A 40 0.35 -2.36 10.34
CA GLU A 40 1.48 -3.27 10.22
C GLU A 40 2.55 -2.89 11.25
N PRO A 41 3.14 -3.87 11.95
CA PRO A 41 4.22 -3.58 12.90
C PRO A 41 5.44 -2.98 12.17
N ASP A 42 6.06 -1.97 12.78
CA ASP A 42 7.28 -1.31 12.26
C ASP A 42 8.54 -2.21 12.33
N PHE A 43 8.37 -3.49 12.70
CA PHE A 43 9.47 -4.43 12.80
C PHE A 43 9.85 -4.95 11.42
N HIS A 44 11.12 -4.83 11.07
CA HIS A 44 11.65 -5.55 9.93
C HIS A 44 11.45 -7.04 10.09
N THR A 45 11.17 -7.72 8.97
CA THR A 45 11.15 -9.18 8.91
C THR A 45 12.46 -9.74 9.48
N PRO A 46 12.42 -10.74 10.37
CA PRO A 46 13.63 -11.31 10.97
C PRO A 46 14.60 -11.89 9.93
N GLU A 47 15.91 -11.84 10.21
CA GLU A 47 16.95 -12.31 9.28
C GLU A 47 16.79 -13.79 8.90
N TYR A 48 16.42 -14.66 9.84
CA TYR A 48 16.21 -16.08 9.55
C TYR A 48 15.10 -16.33 8.51
N VAL A 49 14.09 -15.45 8.43
CA VAL A 49 13.04 -15.53 7.40
C VAL A 49 13.56 -15.04 6.05
N LYS A 50 14.39 -13.99 6.04
CA LYS A 50 15.02 -13.47 4.82
C LYS A 50 15.99 -14.48 4.21
N ASP A 51 16.76 -15.16 5.05
CA ASP A 51 17.74 -16.16 4.61
C ASP A 51 17.06 -17.41 4.05
N ALA A 52 15.96 -17.85 4.67
CA ALA A 52 15.11 -18.90 4.12
C ALA A 52 14.51 -18.52 2.76
N ALA A 53 14.05 -17.27 2.60
CA ALA A 53 13.48 -16.78 1.33
C ALA A 53 14.51 -16.66 0.20
N LYS A 54 15.78 -16.38 0.49
CA LYS A 54 16.87 -16.34 -0.51
C LYS A 54 17.34 -17.72 -0.95
N THR A 55 17.13 -18.74 -0.12
CA THR A 55 17.59 -20.12 -0.36
C THR A 55 16.57 -20.94 -1.16
N ALA A 56 15.31 -20.47 -1.24
CA ALA A 56 14.22 -21.08 -2.01
C ALA A 56 14.31 -20.73 -3.50
#